data_AF-A0A965VEE2-F1
#
_entry.id   AF-A0A965VEE2-F1
#
_cell.length_a   1.000
_cell.length_b   1.000
_cell.length_c   1.000
_cell.angle_alpha   90.00
_cell.angle_beta   90.00
_cell.angle_gamma   90.00
#
_symmetry.space_group_name_H-M   'P 1'
#
loop_
_entity.id
_entity.type
_entity.pdbx_description
1 polymer ?
#
loop_
_entity_poly.entity_id
_entity_poly.type
_entity_poly.pdbx_seq_one_letter_code
_entity_poly.pdbx_strand_id
1 'polypeptide(L)'
;PLPGIMAAIVDEAGNDIPNGTGGILVVKRPWPSMIRTIWNDPERFKKSYFPEEMGGTLYLAGDGAVRSADRGYFRITGRIDDVLNVSGHRMGTMEIESALVAKTDLVAEAAVVGRPDAMTGEAICAFVVLKRPRPTGDEAKAIAKELRDWVAKEIGPIAKPKDIRFGENLPKTRSGKIMRRLLRSLAKGEAITQDTSTLENPAILDQLGQAY
;
A
#
# COMPACT_ATOMS: atom_id res chain seq x y z
N PRO A 1 9.81 17.33 -11.27
CA PRO A 1 9.84 17.77 -9.85
C PRO A 1 9.59 19.28 -9.76
N LEU A 2 9.06 19.78 -8.65
CA LEU A 2 8.97 21.23 -8.43
C LEU A 2 10.37 21.86 -8.29
N PRO A 3 10.54 23.16 -8.60
CA PRO A 3 11.80 23.86 -8.36
C PRO A 3 12.28 23.69 -6.91
N GLY A 4 13.57 23.39 -6.74
CA GLY A 4 14.17 23.14 -5.43
C GLY A 4 14.00 21.71 -4.89
N ILE A 5 13.22 20.85 -5.53
CA ILE A 5 13.06 19.44 -5.14
C ILE A 5 13.94 18.55 -6.01
N MET A 6 15.08 18.13 -5.47
CA MET A 6 16.02 17.21 -6.11
C MET A 6 15.63 15.75 -5.82
N ALA A 7 14.49 15.32 -6.37
CA ALA A 7 13.99 13.96 -6.22
C ALA A 7 14.86 12.96 -7.01
N ALA A 8 15.11 11.80 -6.41
CA ALA A 8 15.81 10.68 -7.02
C ALA A 8 15.16 9.36 -6.60
N ILE A 9 15.50 8.29 -7.32
CA ILE A 9 15.10 6.92 -6.97
C ILE A 9 16.37 6.14 -6.74
N VAL A 10 16.45 5.49 -5.58
CA VAL A 10 17.64 4.79 -5.12
C VAL A 10 17.33 3.35 -4.71
N ASP A 11 18.37 2.53 -4.61
CA ASP A 11 18.31 1.22 -3.97
C ASP A 11 18.32 1.34 -2.43
N GLU A 12 18.36 0.20 -1.73
CA GLU A 12 18.36 0.16 -0.26
C GLU A 12 19.64 0.74 0.37
N ALA A 13 20.73 0.81 -0.37
CA ALA A 13 22.00 1.39 0.05
C ALA A 13 22.13 2.88 -0.32
N GLY A 14 21.12 3.46 -0.98
CA GLY A 14 21.11 4.87 -1.39
C GLY A 14 21.78 5.15 -2.74
N ASN A 15 22.11 4.13 -3.53
CA ASN A 15 22.68 4.32 -4.87
C ASN A 15 21.58 4.63 -5.90
N ASP A 16 21.86 5.54 -6.85
CA ASP A 16 20.94 5.80 -7.96
C ASP A 16 20.70 4.54 -8.79
N ILE A 17 19.44 4.30 -9.15
CA ILE A 17 19.07 3.20 -10.04
C ILE A 17 18.70 3.72 -11.45
N PRO A 18 18.88 2.89 -12.49
CA PRO A 18 18.48 3.25 -13.84
C PRO A 18 16.98 3.56 -13.97
N ASN A 19 16.62 4.42 -14.92
CA ASN A 19 15.22 4.62 -15.26
C ASN A 19 14.59 3.29 -15.75
N GLY A 20 13.31 3.11 -15.48
CA GLY A 20 12.56 1.87 -15.73
C GLY A 20 12.54 0.92 -14.53
N THR A 21 13.49 1.08 -13.61
CA THR A 21 13.59 0.24 -12.40
C THR A 21 12.83 0.87 -11.23
N GLY A 22 12.18 0.03 -10.42
CA GLY A 22 11.54 0.45 -9.17
C GLY A 22 12.53 0.55 -8.02
N GLY A 23 12.36 1.57 -7.19
CA GLY A 23 13.19 1.79 -6.01
C GLY A 23 12.53 2.75 -5.03
N ILE A 24 13.35 3.35 -4.17
CA ILE A 24 12.93 4.17 -3.05
C ILE A 24 13.03 5.64 -3.43
N LEU A 25 11.94 6.40 -3.24
CA LEU A 25 11.92 7.84 -3.48
C LEU A 25 12.66 8.58 -2.37
N VAL A 26 13.66 9.37 -2.76
CA VAL A 26 14.42 10.23 -1.86
C VAL A 26 14.51 11.65 -2.42
N VAL A 27 14.84 12.60 -1.54
CA VAL A 27 15.22 13.97 -1.92
C VAL A 27 16.67 14.21 -1.51
N LYS A 28 17.53 14.52 -2.49
CA LYS A 28 18.99 14.60 -2.31
C LYS A 28 19.47 15.87 -1.59
N ARG A 29 18.66 16.92 -1.53
CA ARG A 29 19.03 18.20 -0.91
C ARG A 29 17.86 18.80 -0.13
N PRO A 30 18.13 19.53 0.96
CA PRO A 30 17.11 20.28 1.68
C PRO A 30 16.34 21.26 0.77
N TRP A 31 15.07 21.47 1.09
CA TRP A 31 14.22 22.48 0.44
C TRP A 31 13.60 23.40 1.50
N PRO A 32 13.08 24.59 1.10
CA PRO A 32 12.65 25.61 2.05
C PRO A 32 11.65 25.12 3.11
N SER A 33 10.65 24.33 2.70
CA SER A 33 9.57 23.82 3.55
C SER A 33 9.84 22.44 4.18
N MET A 34 11.08 21.92 4.11
CA MET A 34 11.43 20.66 4.76
C MET A 34 11.22 20.77 6.27
N ILE A 35 10.55 19.79 6.87
CA ILE A 35 10.38 19.74 8.33
C ILE A 35 11.75 19.76 9.02
N ARG A 36 11.83 20.44 10.17
CA ARG A 36 13.11 20.68 10.87
C ARG A 36 13.43 19.62 11.92
N THR A 37 12.40 19.06 12.55
CA THR A 37 12.52 18.03 13.59
C THR A 37 11.14 17.44 13.93
N ILE A 38 11.10 16.44 14.80
CA ILE A 38 9.91 15.99 15.51
C ILE A 38 9.95 16.62 16.92
N TRP A 39 8.80 17.14 17.37
CA TRP A 39 8.68 17.78 18.68
C TRP A 39 9.13 16.84 19.81
N ASN A 40 10.06 17.31 20.65
CA ASN A 40 10.69 16.55 21.73
C ASN A 40 11.38 15.23 21.32
N ASP A 41 11.63 14.99 20.03
CA ASP A 41 12.23 13.73 19.55
C ASP A 41 13.10 13.90 18.29
N PRO A 42 14.23 14.64 18.38
CA PRO A 42 15.12 14.88 17.24
C PRO A 42 15.82 13.61 16.72
N GLU A 43 16.02 12.61 17.57
CA GLU A 43 16.66 11.36 17.17
C GLU A 43 15.72 10.51 16.31
N ARG A 44 14.42 10.47 16.62
CA ARG A 44 13.44 9.86 15.72
C ARG A 44 13.37 10.57 14.37
N PHE A 45 13.53 11.90 14.34
CA PHE A 45 13.59 12.64 13.07
C PHE A 45 14.74 12.16 12.20
N LYS A 46 15.96 12.10 12.74
CA LYS A 46 17.13 11.57 12.00
C LYS A 46 16.90 10.14 11.55
N LYS A 47 16.56 9.24 12.47
CA LYS A 47 16.36 7.82 12.17
C LYS A 47 15.28 7.57 11.11
N SER A 48 14.18 8.34 11.14
CA SER A 48 13.04 8.10 10.25
C SER A 48 13.23 8.69 8.86
N TYR A 49 13.91 9.84 8.75
CA TYR A 49 14.01 10.59 7.48
C TYR A 49 15.42 10.56 6.88
N PHE A 50 16.45 10.21 7.64
CA PHE A 50 17.85 10.14 7.22
C PHE A 50 18.48 8.83 7.70
N PRO A 51 18.01 7.67 7.21
CA PRO A 51 18.51 6.37 7.64
C PRO A 51 20.02 6.23 7.39
N GLU A 52 20.73 5.66 8.37
CA GLU A 52 22.19 5.47 8.29
C GLU A 52 22.56 4.48 7.17
N GLU A 53 21.68 3.52 6.89
CA GLU A 53 21.86 2.51 5.84
C GLU A 53 21.93 3.13 4.43
N MET A 54 21.36 4.33 4.25
CA MET A 54 21.44 5.13 3.02
C MET A 54 22.46 6.28 3.13
N GLY A 55 23.40 6.18 4.07
CA GLY A 55 24.45 7.17 4.31
C GLY A 55 24.00 8.41 5.08
N GLY A 56 22.79 8.44 5.65
CA GLY A 56 22.33 9.49 6.58
C GLY A 56 22.19 10.90 5.99
N THR A 57 22.24 11.05 4.66
CA THR A 57 22.21 12.36 3.97
C THR A 57 21.02 12.52 3.04
N LEU A 58 20.42 11.41 2.61
CA LEU A 58 19.25 11.40 1.74
C LEU A 58 17.98 11.50 2.58
N TYR A 59 17.09 12.44 2.22
CA TYR A 59 15.77 12.52 2.84
C TYR A 59 14.88 11.41 2.28
N LEU A 60 14.50 10.46 3.13
CA LEU A 60 13.59 9.36 2.82
C LEU A 60 12.14 9.86 2.82
N ALA A 61 11.48 9.85 1.65
CA ALA A 61 10.05 10.17 1.56
C ALA A 61 9.16 9.05 2.13
N GLY A 62 9.68 7.81 2.17
CA GLY A 62 8.96 6.62 2.60
C GLY A 62 8.03 6.03 1.54
N ASP A 63 8.18 6.47 0.28
CA ASP A 63 7.42 5.99 -0.86
C ASP A 63 8.31 5.24 -1.84
N GLY A 64 7.77 4.18 -2.44
CA GLY A 64 8.34 3.54 -3.61
C GLY A 64 8.01 4.33 -4.87
N ALA A 65 8.92 4.36 -5.83
CA ALA A 65 8.68 4.99 -7.11
C ALA A 65 9.41 4.28 -8.26
N VAL A 66 8.91 4.52 -9.48
CA VAL A 66 9.58 4.18 -10.73
C VAL A 66 9.73 5.46 -11.55
N ARG A 67 10.90 5.65 -12.15
CA ARG A 67 11.15 6.74 -13.09
C ARG A 67 11.05 6.18 -14.50
N SER A 68 10.11 6.67 -15.30
CA SER A 68 9.86 6.17 -16.65
C SER A 68 11.12 6.23 -17.52
N ALA A 69 11.42 5.15 -18.23
CA ALA A 69 12.61 5.06 -19.09
C ALA A 69 12.59 6.07 -20.25
N ASP A 70 11.41 6.33 -20.80
CA ASP A 70 11.21 7.18 -21.99
C ASP A 70 11.24 8.68 -21.69
N ARG A 71 10.50 9.11 -20.67
CA ARG A 71 10.21 10.53 -20.40
C ARG A 71 10.71 11.00 -19.03
N GLY A 72 11.23 10.09 -18.21
CA GLY A 72 11.71 10.43 -16.87
C GLY A 72 10.62 10.84 -15.88
N TYR A 73 9.34 10.54 -16.16
CA TYR A 73 8.22 10.77 -15.24
C TYR A 73 8.33 9.89 -14.01
N PHE A 74 8.08 10.46 -12.84
CA PHE A 74 8.02 9.72 -11.59
C PHE A 74 6.60 9.17 -11.40
N ARG A 75 6.49 7.87 -11.17
CA ARG A 75 5.26 7.21 -10.76
C ARG A 75 5.45 6.65 -9.35
N ILE A 76 4.64 7.12 -8.41
CA ILE A 76 4.64 6.61 -7.04
C ILE A 76 3.94 5.26 -7.04
N THR A 77 4.59 4.23 -6.47
CA THR A 77 4.08 2.86 -6.44
C THR A 77 3.43 2.48 -5.11
N GLY A 78 3.50 3.37 -4.12
CA GLY A 78 2.91 3.18 -2.80
C GLY A 78 3.94 3.42 -1.69
N ARG A 79 3.55 3.15 -0.44
CA ARG A 79 4.47 3.25 0.69
C ARG A 79 5.46 2.08 0.67
N ILE A 80 6.73 2.33 1.01
CA ILE A 80 7.74 1.26 1.10
C ILE A 80 7.43 0.26 2.22
N ASP A 81 6.71 0.69 3.26
CA ASP A 81 6.23 -0.14 4.37
C ASP A 81 4.97 -0.97 4.02
N ASP A 82 4.31 -0.64 2.90
CA ASP A 82 3.16 -1.36 2.34
C ASP A 82 3.58 -2.21 1.11
N VAL A 83 4.88 -2.42 0.84
CA VAL A 83 5.35 -3.31 -0.24
C VAL A 83 5.16 -4.77 0.16
N LEU A 84 4.56 -5.57 -0.73
CA LEU A 84 4.35 -7.00 -0.56
C LEU A 84 5.52 -7.80 -1.14
N ASN A 85 5.90 -8.89 -0.49
CA ASN A 85 6.87 -9.87 -0.97
C ASN A 85 6.22 -11.24 -1.17
N VAL A 86 5.69 -11.47 -2.37
CA VAL A 86 4.99 -12.71 -2.72
C VAL A 86 5.93 -13.58 -3.55
N SER A 87 6.38 -14.70 -2.98
CA SER A 87 7.31 -15.61 -3.65
C SER A 87 8.57 -14.90 -4.21
N GLY A 88 9.13 -13.97 -3.43
CA GLY A 88 10.32 -13.18 -3.81
C GLY A 88 10.04 -11.96 -4.69
N HIS A 89 8.80 -11.78 -5.18
CA HIS A 89 8.44 -10.65 -6.02
C HIS A 89 7.95 -9.49 -5.17
N ARG A 90 8.64 -8.35 -5.26
CA ARG A 90 8.25 -7.12 -4.59
C ARG A 90 7.22 -6.37 -5.41
N MET A 91 6.04 -6.14 -4.84
CA MET A 91 4.93 -5.45 -5.50
C MET A 91 4.33 -4.38 -4.59
N GLY A 92 4.01 -3.22 -5.16
CA GLY A 92 3.30 -2.17 -4.44
C GLY A 92 1.82 -2.50 -4.31
N THR A 93 1.25 -2.31 -3.13
CA THR A 93 -0.21 -2.47 -2.90
C THR A 93 -1.05 -1.61 -3.83
N MET A 94 -0.58 -0.39 -4.14
CA MET A 94 -1.26 0.57 -5.00
C MET A 94 -1.55 0.04 -6.41
N GLU A 95 -0.67 -0.80 -6.95
CA GLU A 95 -0.85 -1.39 -8.28
C GLU A 95 -2.04 -2.34 -8.30
N ILE A 96 -2.14 -3.19 -7.29
CA ILE A 96 -3.25 -4.15 -7.12
C ILE A 96 -4.55 -3.41 -6.78
N GLU A 97 -4.49 -2.40 -5.90
CA GLU A 97 -5.62 -1.52 -5.57
C GLU A 97 -6.17 -0.84 -6.84
N SER A 98 -5.27 -0.29 -7.68
CA SER A 98 -5.63 0.36 -8.94
C SER A 98 -6.26 -0.63 -9.93
N ALA A 99 -5.71 -1.84 -10.06
CA ALA A 99 -6.27 -2.87 -10.92
C ALA A 99 -7.69 -3.26 -10.48
N LEU A 100 -7.94 -3.42 -9.18
CA LEU A 100 -9.28 -3.70 -8.65
C LEU A 100 -10.26 -2.55 -8.95
N VAL A 101 -9.87 -1.31 -8.68
CA VAL A 101 -10.71 -0.12 -8.91
C VAL A 101 -10.96 0.13 -10.41
N ALA A 102 -10.05 -0.31 -11.29
CA ALA A 102 -10.24 -0.24 -12.74
C ALA A 102 -11.43 -1.08 -13.25
N LYS A 103 -11.93 -2.05 -12.46
CA LYS A 103 -13.22 -2.72 -12.71
C LYS A 103 -14.39 -1.82 -12.29
N THR A 104 -14.54 -0.71 -13.02
CA THR A 104 -15.39 0.43 -12.65
C THR A 104 -16.88 0.12 -12.62
N ASP A 105 -17.33 -0.95 -13.27
CA ASP A 105 -18.70 -1.44 -13.24
C ASP A 105 -19.08 -2.01 -11.85
N LEU A 106 -18.10 -2.48 -11.08
CA LEU A 106 -18.34 -3.28 -9.88
C LEU A 106 -17.68 -2.72 -8.61
N VAL A 107 -16.43 -2.29 -8.68
CA VAL A 107 -15.63 -1.88 -7.53
C VAL A 107 -15.73 -0.37 -7.30
N ALA A 108 -16.07 0.03 -6.08
CA ALA A 108 -16.05 1.42 -5.65
C ALA A 108 -14.68 1.80 -5.08
N GLU A 109 -14.17 0.98 -4.16
CA GLU A 109 -12.89 1.19 -3.49
C GLU A 109 -12.22 -0.15 -3.17
N ALA A 110 -10.90 -0.14 -3.08
CA ALA A 110 -10.12 -1.30 -2.67
C ALA A 110 -8.95 -0.87 -1.78
N ALA A 111 -8.61 -1.72 -0.83
CA ALA A 111 -7.37 -1.64 -0.06
C ALA A 111 -6.71 -3.01 -0.02
N VAL A 112 -5.39 -3.05 -0.19
CA VAL A 112 -4.63 -4.29 -0.22
C VAL A 112 -3.60 -4.30 0.89
N VAL A 113 -3.48 -5.43 1.57
CA VAL A 113 -2.45 -5.68 2.57
C VAL A 113 -1.89 -7.09 2.40
N GLY A 114 -0.70 -7.30 2.92
CA GLY A 114 -0.12 -8.63 3.03
C GLY A 114 -0.45 -9.29 4.36
N ARG A 115 -0.54 -10.62 4.33
CA ARG A 115 -0.53 -11.47 5.53
C ARG A 115 0.49 -12.60 5.36
N PRO A 116 1.05 -13.14 6.46
CA PRO A 116 1.92 -14.30 6.38
C PRO A 116 1.26 -15.47 5.66
N ASP A 117 2.05 -16.20 4.87
CA ASP A 117 1.62 -17.38 4.15
C ASP A 117 2.74 -18.41 4.07
N ALA A 118 2.44 -19.66 4.46
CA ALA A 118 3.45 -20.71 4.56
C ALA A 118 4.07 -21.10 3.20
N MET A 119 3.36 -20.92 2.09
CA MET A 119 3.85 -21.32 0.76
C MET A 119 4.50 -20.18 0.00
N THR A 120 3.93 -18.97 0.07
CA THR A 120 4.38 -17.81 -0.71
C THR A 120 5.17 -16.79 0.11
N GLY A 121 5.38 -17.05 1.41
CA GLY A 121 5.94 -16.11 2.38
C GLY A 121 4.91 -15.08 2.81
N GLU A 122 4.35 -14.36 1.84
CA GLU A 122 3.25 -13.42 2.02
C GLU A 122 2.12 -13.73 1.03
N ALA A 123 0.88 -13.52 1.47
CA ALA A 123 -0.32 -13.62 0.67
C ALA A 123 -1.00 -12.26 0.56
N ILE A 124 -1.49 -11.95 -0.63
CA ILE A 124 -2.24 -10.74 -0.94
C ILE A 124 -3.67 -10.91 -0.41
N CYS A 125 -4.09 -10.02 0.49
CA CYS A 125 -5.46 -9.91 0.98
C CYS A 125 -6.05 -8.58 0.50
N ALA A 126 -7.16 -8.63 -0.24
CA ALA A 126 -7.85 -7.45 -0.73
C ALA A 126 -9.16 -7.21 0.02
N PHE A 127 -9.36 -5.98 0.48
CA PHE A 127 -10.59 -5.50 1.07
C PHE A 127 -11.30 -4.64 0.03
N VAL A 128 -12.52 -5.01 -0.33
CA VAL A 128 -13.23 -4.43 -1.48
C VAL A 128 -14.59 -3.90 -1.06
N VAL A 129 -14.88 -2.68 -1.49
CA VAL A 129 -16.20 -2.06 -1.41
C VAL A 129 -16.78 -2.06 -2.81
N LEU A 130 -17.99 -2.59 -2.97
CA LEU A 130 -18.67 -2.63 -4.25
C LEU A 130 -19.54 -1.38 -4.45
N LYS A 131 -19.86 -1.07 -5.71
CA LYS A 131 -20.86 -0.04 -6.07
C LYS A 131 -22.31 -0.49 -5.85
N ARG A 132 -22.50 -1.66 -5.23
CA ARG A 132 -23.77 -2.30 -4.92
C ARG A 132 -23.74 -2.82 -3.48
N PRO A 133 -24.88 -3.24 -2.92
CA PRO A 133 -24.91 -3.81 -1.57
C PRO A 133 -23.91 -4.96 -1.40
N ARG A 134 -23.36 -5.09 -0.19
CA ARG A 134 -22.35 -6.10 0.16
C ARG A 134 -22.89 -7.51 -0.16
N PRO A 135 -22.16 -8.31 -0.96
CA PRO A 135 -22.62 -9.64 -1.33
C PRO A 135 -22.43 -10.60 -0.16
N THR A 136 -23.20 -11.69 -0.13
CA THR A 136 -23.07 -12.76 0.86
C THR A 136 -23.17 -14.13 0.19
N GLY A 137 -22.79 -15.19 0.91
CA GLY A 137 -22.94 -16.58 0.44
C GLY A 137 -22.18 -16.86 -0.86
N ASP A 138 -22.85 -17.56 -1.79
CA ASP A 138 -22.24 -18.00 -3.05
C ASP A 138 -22.04 -16.86 -4.06
N GLU A 139 -22.88 -15.81 -4.00
CA GLU A 139 -22.66 -14.61 -4.81
C GLU A 139 -21.32 -13.94 -4.46
N ALA A 140 -21.00 -13.83 -3.16
CA ALA A 140 -19.73 -13.26 -2.72
C ALA A 140 -18.54 -14.06 -3.24
N LYS A 141 -18.60 -15.40 -3.22
CA LYS A 141 -17.55 -16.27 -3.77
C LYS A 141 -17.39 -16.08 -5.28
N ALA A 142 -18.49 -15.97 -6.02
CA ALA A 142 -18.47 -15.74 -7.46
C ALA A 142 -17.81 -14.40 -7.81
N ILE A 143 -18.19 -13.32 -7.12
CA ILE A 143 -17.60 -12.00 -7.30
C ILE A 143 -16.12 -11.98 -6.88
N ALA A 144 -15.77 -12.62 -5.76
CA ALA A 144 -14.39 -12.75 -5.33
C ALA A 144 -13.53 -13.46 -6.40
N LYS A 145 -14.03 -14.56 -6.97
CA LYS A 145 -13.35 -15.25 -8.07
C LYS A 145 -13.17 -14.34 -9.29
N GLU A 146 -14.22 -13.62 -9.71
CA GLU A 146 -14.17 -12.67 -10.82
C GLU A 146 -13.10 -11.59 -10.60
N LEU A 147 -13.06 -10.98 -9.42
CA LEU A 147 -12.08 -9.94 -9.08
C LEU A 147 -10.65 -10.48 -9.02
N ARG A 148 -10.46 -11.70 -8.52
CA ARG A 148 -9.13 -12.35 -8.52
C ARG A 148 -8.65 -12.64 -9.93
N ASP A 149 -9.54 -13.14 -10.79
CA ASP A 149 -9.23 -13.41 -12.19
C ASP A 149 -8.96 -12.11 -12.97
N TRP A 150 -9.67 -11.03 -12.63
CA TRP A 150 -9.43 -9.69 -13.17
C TRP A 150 -8.03 -9.16 -12.83
N VAL A 151 -7.62 -9.19 -11.55
CA VAL A 151 -6.26 -8.76 -11.17
C VAL A 151 -5.19 -9.62 -11.85
N ALA A 152 -5.42 -10.92 -11.95
CA ALA A 152 -4.49 -11.82 -12.64
C ALA A 152 -4.34 -11.50 -14.13
N LYS A 153 -5.38 -10.96 -14.77
CA LYS A 153 -5.35 -10.50 -16.16
C LYS A 153 -4.61 -9.15 -16.30
N GLU A 154 -4.89 -8.19 -15.41
CA GLU A 154 -4.36 -6.82 -15.52
C GLU A 154 -2.87 -6.72 -15.16
N ILE A 155 -2.43 -7.48 -14.16
CA ILE A 155 -1.04 -7.42 -13.67
C ILE A 155 -0.30 -8.73 -13.95
N GLY A 156 -0.95 -9.86 -13.65
CA GLY A 156 -0.38 -11.18 -13.85
C GLY A 156 -0.74 -12.15 -12.72
N PRO A 157 -0.54 -13.48 -12.92
CA PRO A 157 -0.91 -14.49 -11.94
C PRO A 157 -0.29 -14.31 -10.55
N ILE A 158 0.91 -13.71 -10.47
CA ILE A 158 1.63 -13.46 -9.23
C ILE A 158 0.92 -12.43 -8.32
N ALA A 159 0.18 -11.48 -8.91
CA ALA A 159 -0.55 -10.44 -8.20
C ALA A 159 -1.96 -10.88 -7.77
N LYS A 160 -2.34 -12.13 -8.07
CA LYS A 160 -3.69 -12.64 -7.77
C LYS A 160 -3.93 -12.66 -6.26
N PRO A 161 -4.93 -11.92 -5.74
CA PRO A 161 -5.28 -11.98 -4.32
C PRO A 161 -5.59 -13.42 -3.89
N LYS A 162 -5.10 -13.83 -2.71
CA LYS A 162 -5.47 -15.11 -2.10
C LYS A 162 -6.82 -15.04 -1.41
N ASP A 163 -7.17 -13.88 -0.87
CA ASP A 163 -8.44 -13.63 -0.19
C ASP A 163 -9.03 -12.31 -0.70
N ILE A 164 -10.35 -12.29 -0.87
CA ILE A 164 -11.12 -11.04 -1.01
C ILE A 164 -12.13 -10.95 0.12
N ARG A 165 -12.18 -9.78 0.78
CA ARG A 165 -13.10 -9.50 1.88
C ARG A 165 -13.96 -8.30 1.52
N PHE A 166 -15.28 -8.47 1.62
CA PHE A 166 -16.22 -7.41 1.26
C PHE A 166 -16.68 -6.63 2.49
N GLY A 167 -16.72 -5.31 2.36
CA GLY A 167 -17.33 -4.41 3.34
C GLY A 167 -18.15 -3.35 2.65
N GLU A 168 -19.01 -2.68 3.42
CA GLU A 168 -19.77 -1.52 2.94
C GLU A 168 -18.91 -0.25 2.85
N ASN A 169 -17.77 -0.24 3.55
CA ASN A 169 -16.77 0.83 3.52
C ASN A 169 -15.38 0.26 3.92
N LEU A 170 -14.35 1.09 3.90
CA LEU A 170 -13.03 0.79 4.47
C LEU A 170 -12.84 1.54 5.80
N PRO A 171 -12.02 1.01 6.73
CA PRO A 171 -11.73 1.71 7.97
C PRO A 171 -10.90 2.96 7.68
N LYS A 172 -11.56 4.12 7.68
CA LYS A 172 -10.94 5.42 7.39
C LYS A 172 -10.95 6.32 8.62
N THR A 173 -9.93 7.17 8.71
CA THR A 173 -9.96 8.33 9.61
C THR A 173 -11.01 9.33 9.14
N ARG A 174 -11.41 10.28 10.00
CA ARG A 174 -12.28 11.41 9.61
C ARG A 174 -11.74 12.28 8.47
N SER A 175 -10.45 12.17 8.14
CA SER A 175 -9.81 12.83 7.00
C SER A 175 -9.79 11.96 5.72
N GLY A 176 -10.43 10.79 5.73
CA GLY A 176 -10.54 9.88 4.59
C GLY A 176 -9.34 8.93 4.41
N LYS A 177 -8.35 8.94 5.30
CA LYS A 177 -7.18 8.08 5.19
C LYS A 177 -7.50 6.65 5.63
N ILE A 178 -7.28 5.68 4.75
CA ILE A 178 -7.44 4.25 5.05
C ILE A 178 -6.43 3.84 6.14
N MET A 179 -6.94 3.24 7.21
CA MET A 179 -6.16 2.75 8.34
C MET A 179 -5.67 1.31 8.08
N ARG A 180 -4.72 1.16 7.13
CA ARG A 180 -4.19 -0.14 6.68
C ARG A 180 -3.69 -1.04 7.80
N ARG A 181 -3.21 -0.49 8.93
CA ARG A 181 -2.81 -1.28 10.10
C ARG A 181 -3.94 -2.18 10.64
N LEU A 182 -5.18 -1.70 10.63
CA LEU A 182 -6.36 -2.46 11.08
C LEU A 182 -6.67 -3.59 10.10
N LEU A 183 -6.58 -3.30 8.81
CA LEU A 183 -6.72 -4.29 7.74
C LEU A 183 -5.66 -5.39 7.84
N ARG A 184 -4.41 -5.07 8.18
CA ARG A 184 -3.37 -6.07 8.43
C ARG A 184 -3.72 -7.00 9.60
N SER A 185 -4.17 -6.45 10.73
CA SER A 185 -4.61 -7.27 11.88
C SER A 185 -5.79 -8.18 11.52
N LEU A 186 -6.79 -7.66 10.80
CA LEU A 186 -7.91 -8.45 10.30
C LEU A 186 -7.48 -9.55 9.33
N ALA A 187 -6.55 -9.24 8.42
CA ALA A 187 -6.02 -10.20 7.45
C ALA A 187 -5.29 -11.36 8.15
N LYS A 188 -4.59 -11.08 9.26
CA LYS A 188 -3.94 -12.09 10.10
C LYS A 188 -4.88 -12.85 11.04
N GLY A 189 -6.12 -12.40 11.20
CA GLY A 189 -7.06 -12.94 12.20
C GLY A 189 -6.69 -12.56 13.63
N GLU A 190 -5.93 -11.49 13.83
CA GLU A 190 -5.53 -10.99 15.15
C GLU A 190 -6.61 -10.05 15.71
N ALA A 191 -6.78 -10.07 17.04
CA ALA A 191 -7.63 -9.10 17.72
C ALA A 191 -7.09 -7.67 17.52
N ILE A 192 -7.99 -6.72 17.31
CA ILE A 192 -7.64 -5.32 17.15
C ILE A 192 -7.39 -4.72 18.55
N THR A 193 -6.11 -4.60 18.92
CA THR A 193 -5.67 -4.01 20.21
C THR A 193 -5.32 -2.52 20.10
N GLN A 194 -5.41 -1.98 18.89
CA GLN A 194 -4.93 -0.64 18.56
C GLN A 194 -6.06 0.37 18.68
N ASP A 195 -5.72 1.65 18.89
CA ASP A 195 -6.71 2.73 19.02
C ASP A 195 -7.60 2.85 17.76
N THR A 196 -8.91 2.84 17.98
CA THR A 196 -9.96 2.98 16.96
C THR A 196 -10.76 4.28 17.11
N SER A 197 -10.40 5.16 18.05
CA SER A 197 -11.13 6.39 18.39
C SER A 197 -11.29 7.38 17.22
N THR A 198 -10.41 7.29 16.22
CA THR A 198 -10.40 8.16 15.04
C THR A 198 -11.16 7.58 13.84
N LEU A 199 -11.69 6.35 13.95
CA LEU A 199 -12.51 5.75 12.90
C LEU A 199 -13.81 6.53 12.74
N GLU A 200 -14.22 6.70 11.48
CA GLU A 200 -15.53 7.24 11.14
C GLU A 200 -16.66 6.27 11.55
N ASN A 201 -16.47 4.96 11.31
CA ASN A 201 -17.43 3.93 11.67
C ASN A 201 -16.71 2.66 12.15
N PRO A 202 -16.69 2.36 13.46
CA PRO A 202 -16.03 1.16 14.00
C PRO A 202 -16.68 -0.16 13.58
N ALA A 203 -17.99 -0.19 13.30
CA ALA A 203 -18.73 -1.41 12.94
C ALA A 203 -18.26 -2.03 11.62
N ILE A 204 -17.49 -1.29 10.81
CA ILE A 204 -16.94 -1.81 9.56
C ILE A 204 -15.95 -2.95 9.77
N LEU A 205 -15.30 -3.00 10.93
CA LEU A 205 -14.26 -4.00 11.20
C LEU A 205 -14.84 -5.42 11.27
N ASP A 206 -16.06 -5.55 11.78
CA ASP A 206 -16.76 -6.84 11.89
C ASP A 206 -17.14 -7.40 10.51
N GLN A 207 -17.50 -6.53 9.57
CA GLN A 207 -17.84 -6.93 8.20
C GLN A 207 -16.63 -7.50 7.44
N LEU A 208 -15.44 -6.96 7.73
CA LEU A 208 -14.19 -7.29 7.05
C LEU A 208 -13.48 -8.53 7.62
N GLY A 209 -14.10 -9.22 8.58
CA GLY A 209 -13.58 -10.47 9.15
C GLY A 209 -13.69 -11.67 8.21
N GLN A 210 -14.69 -11.68 7.32
CA GLN A 210 -14.98 -12.82 6.45
C GLN A 210 -14.21 -12.75 5.13
N ALA A 211 -13.56 -13.86 4.76
CA ALA A 211 -12.87 -14.03 3.48
C ALA A 211 -13.65 -14.92 2.51
N TYR A 212 -13.52 -14.64 1.22
CA TYR A 212 -14.15 -15.35 0.09
C TYR A 212 -13.13 -15.68 -1.00
#